data_AF-A0A7S2RP90-F1
#
_entry.id   AF-A0A7S2RP90-F1
#
_cell.length_a   1.000
_cell.length_b   1.000
_cell.length_c   1.000
_cell.angle_alpha   90.00
_cell.angle_beta   90.00
_cell.angle_gamma   90.00
#
_symmetry.space_group_name_H-M   'P 1'
#
loop_
_entity.id
_entity.type
_entity.pdbx_description
1 polymer ?
#
loop_
_entity_poly.entity_id
_entity_poly.type
_entity_poly.pdbx_seq_one_letter_code
_entity_poly.pdbx_strand_id
1 'polypeptide(L)'
;GGQRNERKKWISHFDNVTAIMFLVSLSEYDKVLLEDNSQNRMIDALQVFQDIVECPYFERTNIILFLNKKDLFQEKIERVPLTVCFKNYNGRNDYEEALDYIQNEFTE
;
A
#
# COMPACT_ATOMS: atom_id res chain seq x y z
N GLY A 1 1.48 -5.73 -14.83
CA GLY A 1 2.45 -5.60 -13.72
C GLY A 1 2.24 -4.29 -12.98
N GLY A 2 2.67 -4.18 -11.71
CA GLY A 2 2.35 -3.09 -10.79
C GLY A 2 3.03 -1.73 -11.01
N GLN A 3 3.92 -1.61 -12.01
CA GLN A 3 4.56 -0.34 -12.39
C GLN A 3 3.54 0.61 -13.03
N ARG A 4 3.71 1.93 -12.83
CA ARG A 4 2.73 2.96 -13.20
C ARG A 4 2.29 2.89 -14.67
N ASN A 5 3.25 2.74 -15.58
CA ASN A 5 2.98 2.68 -17.02
C ASN A 5 2.16 1.45 -17.44
N GLU A 6 2.22 0.37 -16.66
CA GLU A 6 1.47 -0.86 -16.92
C GLU A 6 0.05 -0.82 -16.32
N ARG A 7 -0.22 0.06 -15.33
CA ARG A 7 -1.54 0.20 -14.69
C ARG A 7 -2.62 0.66 -15.67
N LYS A 8 -2.29 1.55 -16.61
CA LYS A 8 -3.22 2.05 -17.65
C LYS A 8 -3.80 0.95 -18.53
N LYS A 9 -3.13 -0.21 -18.62
CA LYS A 9 -3.56 -1.36 -19.41
C LYS A 9 -4.49 -2.31 -18.65
N TRP A 10 -4.69 -2.12 -17.34
CA TRP A 10 -5.46 -3.05 -16.52
C TRP A 10 -6.93 -3.04 -16.92
N ILE A 11 -7.53 -1.85 -16.99
CA ILE A 11 -8.97 -1.68 -17.26
C ILE A 11 -9.39 -2.32 -18.59
N SER A 12 -8.55 -2.28 -19.61
CA SER A 12 -8.89 -2.81 -20.94
C SER A 12 -8.86 -4.34 -21.06
N HIS A 13 -8.42 -5.08 -20.04
CA HIS A 13 -8.25 -6.53 -20.09
C HIS A 13 -9.02 -7.30 -19.00
N PHE A 14 -9.74 -6.61 -18.11
CA PHE A 14 -10.36 -7.23 -16.93
C PHE A 14 -11.89 -7.15 -16.99
N ASP A 15 -12.49 -7.96 -17.85
CA ASP A 15 -13.91 -8.30 -17.76
C ASP A 15 -14.03 -9.62 -16.96
N ASN A 16 -14.91 -9.67 -15.94
CA ASN A 16 -15.17 -10.83 -15.06
C ASN A 16 -14.02 -11.33 -14.15
N VAL A 17 -13.30 -10.44 -13.45
CA VAL A 17 -12.34 -10.85 -12.42
C VAL A 17 -13.05 -11.37 -11.17
N THR A 18 -12.69 -12.57 -10.69
CA THR A 18 -13.27 -13.15 -9.46
C THR A 18 -12.71 -12.52 -8.18
N ALA A 19 -11.41 -12.23 -8.15
CA ALA A 19 -10.75 -11.59 -7.03
C ALA A 19 -9.48 -10.84 -7.47
N ILE A 20 -9.15 -9.77 -6.76
CA ILE A 20 -7.89 -9.02 -6.89
C ILE A 20 -7.04 -9.32 -5.67
N MET A 21 -5.82 -9.80 -5.88
CA MET A 21 -4.81 -9.89 -4.83
C MET A 21 -3.92 -8.66 -4.89
N PHE A 22 -4.01 -7.81 -3.85
CA PHE A 22 -3.21 -6.60 -3.73
C PHE A 22 -2.07 -6.82 -2.72
N LEU A 23 -0.82 -6.69 -3.16
CA LEU A 23 0.35 -6.97 -2.33
C LEU A 23 1.09 -5.68 -1.99
N VAL A 24 1.30 -5.44 -0.71
CA VAL A 24 2.04 -4.28 -0.18
C VAL A 24 3.19 -4.76 0.68
N SER A 25 4.37 -4.17 0.50
CA SER A 25 5.54 -4.45 1.33
C SER A 25 5.60 -3.44 2.48
N LEU A 26 5.36 -3.90 3.71
CA LEU A 26 5.38 -3.02 4.90
C LEU A 26 6.73 -2.32 5.07
N SER A 27 7.83 -3.00 4.77
CA SER A 27 9.20 -2.49 4.92
C SER A 27 9.58 -1.34 3.96
N GLU A 28 8.67 -0.88 3.09
CA GLU A 28 8.92 0.16 2.09
C GLU A 28 8.35 1.53 2.46
N TYR A 29 7.82 1.69 3.69
CA TYR A 29 7.28 2.97 4.18
C TYR A 29 8.31 4.12 4.18
N ASP A 30 9.60 3.85 4.17
CA ASP A 30 10.66 4.86 4.13
C ASP A 30 11.31 5.00 2.75
N LYS A 31 10.81 4.29 1.74
CA LYS A 31 11.37 4.29 0.38
C LYS A 31 10.57 5.15 -0.56
N VAL A 32 11.25 5.67 -1.58
CA VAL A 32 10.64 6.36 -2.72
C VAL A 32 10.55 5.44 -3.94
N LEU A 33 9.67 5.77 -4.89
CA LEU A 33 9.55 5.04 -6.15
C LEU A 33 10.85 5.13 -6.95
N LEU A 34 11.20 4.08 -7.70
CA LEU A 34 12.37 4.11 -8.58
C LEU A 34 12.18 5.10 -9.74
N GLU A 35 10.93 5.25 -10.18
CA GLU A 35 10.53 6.10 -11.29
C GLU A 35 10.32 7.56 -10.85
N ASP A 36 10.14 7.81 -9.55
CA ASP A 36 9.86 9.12 -8.97
C ASP A 36 10.35 9.24 -7.52
N ASN A 37 11.49 9.91 -7.33
CA ASN A 37 12.10 10.11 -6.02
C ASN A 37 11.35 11.08 -5.11
N SER A 38 10.33 11.78 -5.61
CA SER A 38 9.50 12.67 -4.79
C SER A 38 8.37 11.94 -4.08
N GLN A 39 8.08 10.70 -4.49
CA GLN A 39 6.92 9.97 -4.04
C GLN A 39 7.29 8.74 -3.21
N ASN A 40 6.77 8.69 -1.99
CA ASN A 40 6.88 7.55 -1.10
C ASN A 40 6.13 6.32 -1.66
N ARG A 41 6.72 5.14 -1.55
CA ARG A 41 6.16 3.89 -2.09
C ARG A 41 4.88 3.45 -1.40
N MET A 42 4.79 3.60 -0.08
CA MET A 42 3.60 3.20 0.68
C MET A 42 2.43 4.14 0.38
N ILE A 43 2.71 5.45 0.24
CA ILE A 43 1.70 6.42 -0.20
C ILE A 43 1.22 6.13 -1.64
N ASP A 44 2.12 5.78 -2.57
CA ASP A 44 1.69 5.34 -3.91
C ASP A 44 0.82 4.07 -3.84
N ALA A 45 1.18 3.11 -2.98
CA ALA A 45 0.40 1.88 -2.82
C ALA A 45 -1.00 2.14 -2.25
N LEU A 46 -1.13 3.05 -1.28
CA LEU A 46 -2.42 3.49 -0.74
C LEU A 46 -3.29 4.14 -1.82
N GLN A 47 -2.72 5.09 -2.58
CA GLN A 47 -3.46 5.74 -3.67
C GLN A 47 -3.96 4.71 -4.70
N VAL A 48 -3.11 3.76 -5.11
CA VAL A 48 -3.51 2.73 -6.07
C VAL A 48 -4.59 1.82 -5.49
N PHE A 49 -4.51 1.49 -4.21
CA PHE A 49 -5.52 0.67 -3.56
C PHE A 49 -6.88 1.39 -3.55
N GLN A 50 -6.90 2.67 -3.18
CA GLN A 50 -8.09 3.52 -3.26
C GLN A 50 -8.66 3.57 -4.68
N ASP A 51 -7.81 3.82 -5.69
CA ASP A 51 -8.24 3.84 -7.10
C ASP A 51 -8.88 2.51 -7.55
N ILE A 52 -8.42 1.37 -7.02
CA ILE A 52 -8.98 0.04 -7.31
C ILE A 52 -10.34 -0.14 -6.62
N VAL A 53 -10.43 0.23 -5.34
CA VAL A 53 -11.66 0.12 -4.54
C VAL A 53 -12.77 1.02 -5.09
N GLU A 54 -12.41 2.22 -5.54
CA GLU A 54 -13.33 3.19 -6.14
C GLU A 54 -13.70 2.87 -7.60
N CYS A 55 -13.05 1.88 -8.22
CA CYS A 55 -13.26 1.56 -9.63
C CYS A 55 -14.60 0.82 -9.86
N PRO A 56 -15.55 1.38 -10.64
CA PRO A 56 -16.84 0.72 -10.88
C PRO A 56 -16.73 -0.68 -11.51
N TYR A 57 -15.65 -0.95 -12.25
CA TYR A 57 -15.38 -2.25 -12.84
C TYR A 57 -15.09 -3.35 -11.81
N PHE A 58 -14.73 -2.97 -10.58
CA PHE A 58 -14.35 -3.89 -9.51
C PHE A 58 -15.33 -3.93 -8.33
N GLU A 59 -16.49 -3.26 -8.42
CA GLU A 59 -17.51 -3.22 -7.35
C GLU A 59 -17.93 -4.60 -6.81
N ARG A 60 -17.92 -5.63 -7.67
CA ARG A 60 -18.31 -7.01 -7.30
C ARG A 60 -17.13 -7.95 -7.12
N THR A 61 -15.91 -7.43 -7.24
CA THR A 61 -14.68 -8.21 -7.20
C THR A 61 -14.15 -8.27 -5.77
N ASN A 62 -13.85 -9.46 -5.27
CA ASN A 62 -13.27 -9.59 -3.93
C ASN A 62 -11.83 -9.07 -3.93
N ILE A 63 -11.50 -8.12 -3.05
CA ILE A 63 -10.14 -7.60 -2.91
C ILE A 63 -9.50 -8.22 -1.68
N ILE A 64 -8.36 -8.89 -1.87
CA ILE A 64 -7.57 -9.50 -0.80
C ILE A 64 -6.26 -8.74 -0.66
N LEU A 65 -6.09 -8.05 0.46
CA LEU A 65 -4.88 -7.29 0.79
C LEU A 65 -3.87 -8.17 1.52
N PHE A 66 -2.63 -8.22 1.00
CA PHE A 66 -1.50 -8.87 1.64
C PHE A 66 -0.47 -7.83 2.07
N LEU A 67 -0.30 -7.68 3.39
CA LEU A 67 0.78 -6.91 4.00
C LEU A 67 1.97 -7.83 4.27
N ASN A 68 2.99 -7.74 3.41
CA ASN A 68 4.16 -8.62 3.40
C ASN A 68 5.40 -7.95 4.03
N LYS A 69 6.45 -8.75 4.30
CA LYS A 69 7.73 -8.35 4.89
C LYS A 69 7.57 -7.73 6.29
N LYS A 70 6.71 -8.37 7.10
CA LYS A 70 6.46 -7.98 8.50
C LYS A 70 7.73 -8.04 9.35
N ASP A 71 8.57 -9.03 9.11
CA ASP A 71 9.90 -9.21 9.69
C ASP A 71 10.79 -7.98 9.49
N LEU A 72 10.96 -7.55 8.23
CA LEU A 72 11.76 -6.36 7.92
C LEU A 72 11.13 -5.07 8.44
N PHE A 73 9.80 -5.00 8.51
CA PHE A 73 9.12 -3.84 9.10
C PHE A 73 9.40 -3.73 10.60
N GLN A 74 9.32 -4.85 11.32
CA GLN A 74 9.58 -4.92 12.76
C GLN A 74 10.99 -4.45 13.12
N GLU A 75 12.02 -4.87 12.38
CA GLU A 75 13.38 -4.40 12.63
C GLU A 75 13.57 -2.90 12.31
N LYS A 76 12.78 -2.38 11.37
CA LYS A 76 12.99 -1.05 10.81
C LYS A 76 12.26 0.04 11.58
N ILE A 77 11.04 -0.25 12.05
CA ILE A 77 10.22 0.71 12.79
C ILE A 77 10.93 1.21 14.05
N GLU A 78 11.74 0.36 14.69
CA GLU A 78 12.57 0.75 15.83
C GLU A 78 13.62 1.83 15.51
N ARG A 79 14.00 1.97 14.23
CA ARG A 79 15.10 2.85 13.78
C ARG A 79 14.62 4.05 12.97
N VAL A 80 13.58 3.86 12.16
CA VAL A 80 13.02 4.89 11.29
C VAL A 80 11.56 5.09 11.70
N PRO A 81 11.17 6.31 12.14
CA PRO A 81 9.81 6.51 12.61
C PRO A 81 8.81 6.47 11.46
N LEU A 82 7.58 6.01 11.73
CA LEU A 82 6.51 5.96 10.72
C LEU A 82 6.19 7.35 10.12
N THR A 83 6.50 8.42 10.85
CA THR A 83 6.29 9.82 10.45
C THR A 83 7.04 10.24 9.19
N VAL A 84 8.05 9.48 8.74
CA VAL A 84 8.69 9.70 7.43
C VAL A 84 7.73 9.46 6.26
N CYS A 85 6.73 8.61 6.48
CA CYS A 85 5.66 8.31 5.53
C CYS A 85 4.40 9.10 5.88
N PHE A 86 3.92 8.93 7.11
CA PHE A 86 2.65 9.47 7.59
C PHE A 86 2.90 10.64 8.54
N LYS A 87 2.99 11.86 7.99
CA LYS A 87 3.34 13.05 8.77
C LYS A 87 2.38 13.35 9.94
N ASN A 88 1.15 12.86 9.84
CA ASN A 88 0.11 13.05 10.85
C ASN A 88 0.06 11.90 11.89
N TYR A 89 0.95 10.91 11.78
CA TYR A 89 1.04 9.82 12.74
C TYR A 89 1.53 10.35 14.09
N ASN A 90 0.68 10.24 15.11
CA ASN A 90 0.98 10.68 16.48
C ASN A 90 1.09 9.50 17.47
N GLY A 91 1.05 8.26 16.96
CA GLY A 91 1.17 7.06 17.77
C GLY A 91 2.61 6.77 18.19
N ARG A 92 2.77 5.72 19.01
CA ARG A 92 4.09 5.23 19.41
C ARG A 92 4.82 4.58 18.25
N ASN A 93 6.14 4.64 18.29
CA ASN A 93 6.98 4.05 17.25
C ASN A 93 7.30 2.58 17.56
N ASP A 94 6.27 1.79 17.85
CA ASP A 94 6.36 0.35 18.09
C ASP A 94 5.65 -0.43 16.97
N TYR A 95 6.03 -1.71 16.84
CA TYR A 95 5.55 -2.56 15.75
C TYR A 95 4.03 -2.71 15.72
N GLU A 96 3.39 -2.90 16.88
CA GLU A 96 1.96 -3.19 16.95
C GLU A 96 1.15 -1.95 16.56
N GLU A 97 1.45 -0.81 17.18
CA GLU A 97 0.70 0.44 16.92
C GLU A 97 0.92 0.96 15.50
N ALA A 98 2.14 0.86 14.97
CA ALA A 98 2.45 1.25 13.61
C ALA A 98 1.83 0.32 12.56
N LEU A 99 1.75 -0.99 12.84
CA LEU A 99 1.11 -1.97 11.96
C LEU A 99 -0.40 -1.72 11.90
N ASP A 100 -1.04 -1.53 13.05
CA ASP A 100 -2.48 -1.25 13.14
C ASP A 100 -2.81 0.06 12.41
N TYR A 101 -1.97 1.09 12.54
CA TYR A 101 -2.15 2.33 11.79
C TYR A 101 -2.11 2.11 10.28
N ILE A 102 -1.08 1.40 9.77
CA ILE A 102 -0.99 1.11 8.33
C ILE A 102 -2.19 0.27 7.87
N GLN A 103 -2.64 -0.70 8.66
CA GLN A 103 -3.83 -1.50 8.34
C GLN A 103 -5.07 -0.63 8.19
N ASN A 104 -5.29 0.29 9.13
CA ASN A 104 -6.43 1.19 9.10
C ASN A 104 -6.42 2.07 7.84
N GLU A 105 -5.28 2.63 7.44
CA GLU A 105 -5.15 3.45 6.22
C GLU A 105 -5.53 2.70 4.93
N PHE A 106 -5.42 1.37 4.90
CA PHE A 106 -5.86 0.54 3.77
C PHE A 106 -7.33 0.07 3.88
N THR A 107 -8.00 0.32 5.00
CA THR A 107 -9.39 -0.10 5.23
C THR A 107 -10.38 1.05 5.38
N GLU A 108 -9.88 2.28 5.51
CA GLU A 108 -10.66 3.52 5.40
C GLU A 108 -11.08 3.79 3.95
#